data_AF-A0A3B9QNY9-F1
#
_entry.id   AF-A0A3B9QNY9-F1
#
_cell.length_a   1.000
_cell.length_b   1.000
_cell.length_c   1.000
_cell.angle_alpha   90.00
_cell.angle_beta   90.00
_cell.angle_gamma   90.00
#
_symmetry.space_group_name_H-M   'P 1'
#
loop_
_entity.id
_entity.type
_entity.pdbx_description
1 polymer ?
#
loop_
_entity_poly.entity_id
_entity_poly.type
_entity_poly.pdbx_seq_one_letter_code
_entity_poly.pdbx_strand_id
1 'polypeptide(L)'
;MALEEKASHPPLALGGRAPGGGGIRQDLLEQIGREYESILSSDIAGGTALASRLDERAAEELRKYQLGKRLATTIFLYSFTGAEKEERGIPPAWLRAFLYEPEMPMALIGDTLQKLESELLFLHKRDGRYFFSTEPNLNNLIVQAEENVDEQELEAELKRWVEKYAGEALKVKVWPRRPEEVPDRREPQLVLLSPSLAYGAAETVRFVQEAFDRAGEGKRKYPNALLVLAPDPHELGRTKEEVKRLLALRAVKGSHWERLHESDQVELQRRVQRAEQVVEERVLGTWRHLCWLDSTGPKWADLGTPHMGPARSLSGRVVEYLRECDRWAEEIAPQKVIQLAFASGDEAKPYREVRDIFYCVPGNPIVPERALRKAIRDGVREGALGIRFADSLHFRREVPDSLIDPEALIVRGEVAEGELAQAEVPQALPEAPEGEPRVPRVRASDESAPRSLRLRLHIPWDRLADIQRGVILPLKGESKRLELEITIEAEALEAFTESTLEQKVRETLRQLGVEWSEELK
;
A
#
# COMPACT_ATOMS: atom_id res chain seq x y z
N MET A 1 -31.16 50.08 69.71
CA MET A 1 -29.79 50.07 70.28
C MET A 1 -29.41 48.60 70.40
N ALA A 2 -28.67 47.94 69.51
CA ALA A 2 -27.84 48.43 68.40
C ALA A 2 -26.70 49.36 68.81
N LEU A 3 -25.46 48.83 68.85
CA LEU A 3 -24.35 49.25 67.97
C LEU A 3 -23.03 48.57 68.37
N GLU A 4 -22.65 47.51 67.66
CA GLU A 4 -21.29 47.08 67.27
C GLU A 4 -21.51 45.91 66.27
N GLU A 5 -20.64 45.62 65.30
CA GLU A 5 -19.19 45.80 65.23
C GLU A 5 -18.76 46.35 63.84
N LYS A 6 -17.57 46.98 63.74
CA LYS A 6 -16.98 47.42 62.46
C LYS A 6 -16.06 46.34 61.88
N ALA A 7 -16.47 45.70 60.79
CA ALA A 7 -15.59 44.86 59.97
C ALA A 7 -15.11 45.61 58.70
N SER A 8 -13.85 45.40 58.31
CA SER A 8 -13.22 46.08 57.17
C SER A 8 -13.65 45.47 55.81
N HIS A 9 -13.80 46.32 54.78
CA HIS A 9 -14.04 45.88 53.40
C HIS A 9 -12.73 45.66 52.63
N PRO A 10 -12.44 44.44 52.14
CA PRO A 10 -11.59 44.26 50.96
C PRO A 10 -12.39 44.56 49.67
N PRO A 11 -11.76 45.03 48.58
CA PRO A 11 -12.46 45.45 47.37
C PRO A 11 -12.83 44.29 46.42
N LEU A 12 -13.97 44.43 45.76
CA LEU A 12 -14.36 43.73 44.51
C LEU A 12 -14.26 42.18 44.50
N ALA A 13 -14.75 41.53 45.55
CA ALA A 13 -15.30 40.18 45.38
C ALA A 13 -16.60 40.25 44.56
N LEU A 14 -16.60 39.75 43.32
CA LEU A 14 -17.80 39.60 42.48
C LEU A 14 -18.68 38.45 43.01
N GLY A 15 -19.38 38.72 44.11
CA GLY A 15 -20.24 37.77 44.82
C GLY A 15 -21.36 37.21 43.93
N GLY A 16 -21.56 35.90 43.99
CA GLY A 16 -22.33 35.16 43.00
C GLY A 16 -23.81 35.53 42.91
N ARG A 17 -24.21 36.09 41.77
CA ARG A 17 -25.51 35.81 41.14
C ARG A 17 -25.39 36.00 39.63
N ALA A 18 -25.85 35.03 38.84
CA ALA A 18 -25.91 35.19 37.38
C ALA A 18 -26.85 36.36 37.03
N PRO A 19 -26.55 37.17 36.00
CA PRO A 19 -27.32 38.39 35.68
C PRO A 19 -28.70 38.08 35.08
N GLY A 20 -29.65 37.74 35.95
CA GLY A 20 -31.07 37.59 35.64
C GLY A 20 -31.77 38.94 35.53
N GLY A 21 -31.42 39.75 34.53
CA GLY A 21 -32.04 41.05 34.27
C GLY A 21 -31.75 41.55 32.86
N GLY A 22 -32.80 41.87 32.10
CA GLY A 22 -32.68 42.27 30.69
C GLY A 22 -31.78 43.47 30.46
N GLY A 23 -31.90 44.49 31.33
CA GLY A 23 -31.08 45.71 31.29
C GLY A 23 -29.58 45.41 31.29
N ILE A 24 -29.05 44.79 32.35
CA ILE A 24 -27.60 44.52 32.48
C ILE A 24 -27.02 43.76 31.27
N ARG A 25 -27.80 42.84 30.66
CA ARG A 25 -27.38 42.14 29.43
C ARG A 25 -27.37 43.08 28.22
N GLN A 26 -28.38 43.94 28.06
CA GLN A 26 -28.46 44.93 26.99
C GLN A 26 -27.36 46.00 27.15
N ASP A 27 -27.25 46.60 28.34
CA ASP A 27 -26.22 47.59 28.71
C ASP A 27 -24.81 47.06 28.38
N LEU A 28 -24.53 45.80 28.74
CA LEU A 28 -23.23 45.16 28.44
C LEU A 28 -23.03 44.96 26.93
N LEU A 29 -24.02 44.44 26.21
CA LEU A 29 -23.94 44.21 24.76
C LEU A 29 -23.82 45.52 23.94
N GLU A 30 -24.31 46.65 24.47
CA GLU A 30 -24.08 47.96 23.87
C GLU A 30 -22.66 48.49 24.08
N GLN A 31 -21.92 47.99 25.08
CA GLN A 31 -20.49 48.30 25.27
C GLN A 31 -19.54 47.34 24.56
N ILE A 32 -19.86 46.03 24.49
CA ILE A 32 -18.95 44.99 23.96
C ILE A 32 -19.24 44.53 22.52
N GLY A 33 -20.38 44.94 21.95
CA GLY A 33 -20.86 44.48 20.65
C GLY A 33 -21.96 43.41 20.76
N ARG A 34 -22.96 43.49 19.87
CA ARG A 34 -24.13 42.59 19.86
C ARG A 34 -23.80 41.19 19.33
N GLU A 35 -22.70 41.05 18.61
CA GLU A 35 -22.18 39.78 18.10
C GLU A 35 -21.92 38.75 19.22
N TYR A 36 -21.58 39.20 20.43
CA TYR A 36 -21.42 38.36 21.62
C TYR A 36 -22.76 37.88 22.23
N GLU A 37 -23.92 38.34 21.74
CA GLU A 37 -25.22 37.89 22.19
C GLU A 37 -25.46 36.40 21.87
N SER A 38 -24.89 35.93 20.76
CA SER A 38 -24.87 34.53 20.36
C SER A 38 -24.23 33.65 21.44
N ILE A 39 -23.01 34.00 21.86
CA ILE A 39 -22.19 33.32 22.88
C ILE A 39 -22.88 33.31 24.25
N LEU A 40 -23.46 34.44 24.66
CA LEU A 40 -24.24 34.52 25.90
C LEU A 40 -25.45 33.56 25.86
N SER A 41 -25.99 33.27 24.68
CA SER A 41 -27.16 32.41 24.50
C SER A 41 -26.78 30.93 24.33
N SER A 42 -25.70 30.60 23.61
CA SER A 42 -25.26 29.22 23.34
C SER A 42 -24.41 28.63 24.46
N ASP A 43 -23.46 29.39 24.99
CA ASP A 43 -22.39 28.85 25.83
C ASP A 43 -22.64 29.13 27.31
N ILE A 44 -23.12 30.34 27.66
CA ILE A 44 -23.02 30.86 29.03
C ILE A 44 -24.35 30.87 29.79
N ALA A 45 -25.39 31.55 29.27
CA ALA A 45 -26.52 32.01 30.08
C ALA A 45 -27.92 31.80 29.48
N GLY A 46 -28.05 31.37 28.21
CA GLY A 46 -29.33 30.98 27.62
C GLY A 46 -29.96 29.73 28.26
N GLY A 47 -31.25 29.51 28.01
CA GLY A 47 -32.03 28.42 28.64
C GLY A 47 -31.62 27.00 28.28
N THR A 48 -30.74 26.82 27.29
CA THR A 48 -30.11 25.53 26.93
C THR A 48 -28.59 25.64 26.84
N ALA A 49 -28.00 26.65 27.50
CA ALA A 49 -26.59 26.98 27.35
C ALA A 49 -25.65 25.88 27.85
N LEU A 50 -24.56 25.66 27.14
CA LEU A 50 -23.67 24.50 27.34
C LEU A 50 -23.01 24.49 28.72
N ALA A 51 -22.58 25.65 29.25
CA ALA A 51 -22.06 25.74 30.62
C ALA A 51 -23.12 25.44 31.70
N SER A 52 -24.41 25.72 31.43
CA SER A 52 -25.50 25.37 32.34
C SER A 52 -25.84 23.87 32.25
N ARG A 53 -25.84 23.29 31.04
CA ARG A 53 -25.96 21.83 30.83
C ARG A 53 -24.82 21.04 31.46
N LEU A 54 -23.60 21.59 31.48
CA LEU A 54 -22.46 20.98 32.17
C LEU A 54 -22.68 20.91 33.68
N ASP A 55 -23.24 21.97 34.29
CA ASP A 55 -23.60 21.97 35.71
C ASP A 55 -24.77 21.00 36.00
N GLU A 56 -25.79 20.92 35.13
CA GLU A 56 -26.90 19.95 35.26
C GLU A 56 -26.41 18.49 35.24
N ARG A 57 -25.40 18.19 34.42
CA ARG A 57 -24.76 16.86 34.30
C ARG A 57 -23.77 16.55 35.44
N ALA A 58 -23.44 17.50 36.31
CA ALA A 58 -22.55 17.26 37.44
C ALA A 58 -23.21 16.36 38.51
N ALA A 59 -22.39 15.69 39.32
CA ALA A 59 -22.85 14.95 40.49
C ALA A 59 -23.54 15.87 41.50
N GLU A 60 -24.52 15.34 42.24
CA GLU A 60 -25.46 16.11 43.05
C GLU A 60 -24.77 17.03 44.09
N GLU A 61 -23.70 16.52 44.73
CA GLU A 61 -22.93 17.26 45.74
C GLU A 61 -22.13 18.43 45.14
N LEU A 62 -21.91 18.41 43.82
CA LEU A 62 -21.12 19.38 43.07
C LEU A 62 -22.00 20.44 42.36
N ARG A 63 -23.26 20.10 42.04
CA ARG A 63 -24.22 21.04 41.42
C ARG A 63 -24.39 22.33 42.20
N LYS A 64 -24.27 22.27 43.54
CA LYS A 64 -24.34 23.43 44.44
C LYS A 64 -23.37 24.56 44.06
N TYR A 65 -22.23 24.23 43.43
CA TYR A 65 -21.21 25.20 43.07
C TYR A 65 -21.51 25.98 41.78
N GLN A 66 -22.36 25.46 40.87
CA GLN A 66 -22.66 26.04 39.54
C GLN A 66 -21.39 26.48 38.77
N LEU A 67 -20.38 25.61 38.78
CA LEU A 67 -19.01 25.97 38.47
C LEU A 67 -18.79 26.16 36.97
N GLY A 68 -19.48 25.41 36.11
CA GLY A 68 -19.44 25.58 34.66
C GLY A 68 -19.91 26.97 34.27
N LYS A 69 -21.10 27.36 34.73
CA LYS A 69 -21.68 28.67 34.49
C LYS A 69 -20.85 29.81 35.07
N ARG A 70 -20.29 29.63 36.28
CA ARG A 70 -19.42 30.63 36.91
C ARG A 70 -18.11 30.83 36.14
N LEU A 71 -17.40 29.74 35.82
CA LEU A 71 -16.18 29.79 35.01
C LEU A 71 -16.44 30.48 33.67
N ALA A 72 -17.48 30.06 32.95
CA ALA A 72 -17.85 30.68 31.67
C ALA A 72 -18.19 32.18 31.81
N THR A 73 -18.94 32.57 32.85
CA THR A 73 -19.28 33.98 33.11
C THR A 73 -18.03 34.81 33.47
N THR A 74 -17.16 34.31 34.34
CA THR A 74 -15.92 34.99 34.72
C THR A 74 -14.98 35.13 33.52
N ILE A 75 -14.75 34.06 32.75
CA ILE A 75 -13.92 34.11 31.55
C ILE A 75 -14.49 35.12 30.54
N PHE A 76 -15.81 35.14 30.33
CA PHE A 76 -16.45 36.10 29.43
C PHE A 76 -16.20 37.54 29.85
N LEU A 77 -16.43 37.90 31.12
CA LEU A 77 -16.12 39.25 31.62
C LEU A 77 -14.64 39.61 31.43
N TYR A 78 -13.73 38.69 31.75
CA TYR A 78 -12.29 38.88 31.55
C TYR A 78 -11.82 38.82 30.08
N SER A 79 -12.71 38.51 29.13
CA SER A 79 -12.41 38.55 27.68
C SER A 79 -12.37 39.96 27.10
N PHE A 80 -12.79 40.95 27.90
CA PHE A 80 -12.83 42.38 27.56
C PHE A 80 -11.94 43.24 28.48
N THR A 81 -11.47 42.71 29.62
CA THR A 81 -10.58 43.41 30.54
C THR A 81 -9.11 43.25 30.12
N GLY A 82 -8.70 43.99 29.10
CA GLY A 82 -7.32 44.09 28.64
C GLY A 82 -7.23 45.17 27.56
N ALA A 83 -6.59 46.30 27.88
CA ALA A 83 -6.60 47.48 27.02
C ALA A 83 -5.81 47.32 25.71
N GLU A 84 -4.88 46.36 25.67
CA GLU A 84 -4.04 46.03 24.52
C GLU A 84 -4.09 44.53 24.25
N LYS A 85 -3.91 44.13 22.97
CA LYS A 85 -4.24 42.79 22.47
C LYS A 85 -3.45 41.63 23.08
N GLU A 86 -2.34 41.91 23.77
CA GLU A 86 -1.41 40.90 24.28
C GLU A 86 -1.86 40.24 25.60
N GLU A 87 -2.76 40.88 26.34
CA GLU A 87 -3.19 40.46 27.70
C GLU A 87 -4.62 39.87 27.76
N ARG A 88 -5.29 39.62 26.62
CA ARG A 88 -6.71 39.19 26.60
C ARG A 88 -6.96 37.91 27.41
N GLY A 89 -7.97 37.94 28.28
CA GLY A 89 -8.42 36.76 29.02
C GLY A 89 -7.74 36.53 30.37
N ILE A 90 -8.12 35.45 31.04
CA ILE A 90 -7.78 35.16 32.44
C ILE A 90 -7.03 33.81 32.58
N PRO A 91 -5.90 33.75 33.31
CA PRO A 91 -5.17 32.50 33.53
C PRO A 91 -5.84 31.60 34.58
N PRO A 92 -5.70 30.26 34.50
CA PRO A 92 -6.36 29.31 35.39
C PRO A 92 -5.90 29.34 36.87
N ALA A 93 -4.87 30.12 37.21
CA ALA A 93 -4.53 30.42 38.60
C ALA A 93 -5.49 31.46 39.21
N TRP A 94 -5.88 32.49 38.44
CA TRP A 94 -6.80 33.54 38.88
C TRP A 94 -8.24 33.02 38.93
N LEU A 95 -8.65 32.18 37.97
CA LEU A 95 -9.94 31.48 38.03
C LEU A 95 -10.07 30.62 39.30
N ARG A 96 -8.99 29.95 39.72
CA ARG A 96 -8.95 29.24 41.01
C ARG A 96 -9.06 30.19 42.19
N ALA A 97 -8.31 31.30 42.20
CA ALA A 97 -8.37 32.29 43.29
C ALA A 97 -9.74 32.96 43.46
N PHE A 98 -10.50 33.18 42.38
CA PHE A 98 -11.81 33.84 42.42
C PHE A 98 -13.00 32.89 42.66
N LEU A 99 -12.89 31.61 42.31
CA LEU A 99 -14.02 30.68 42.30
C LEU A 99 -13.89 29.50 43.27
N TYR A 100 -12.76 29.37 43.96
CA TYR A 100 -12.61 28.41 45.05
C TYR A 100 -13.44 28.81 46.26
N GLU A 101 -14.10 27.83 46.86
CA GLU A 101 -14.90 27.96 48.08
C GLU A 101 -14.40 26.94 49.12
N PRO A 102 -14.61 27.20 50.43
CA PRO A 102 -14.49 26.15 51.44
C PRO A 102 -15.27 24.89 51.04
N GLU A 103 -14.76 23.72 51.38
CA GLU A 103 -15.30 22.40 50.98
C GLU A 103 -15.25 22.06 49.47
N MET A 104 -14.76 22.95 48.59
CA MET A 104 -14.62 22.63 47.17
C MET A 104 -13.41 21.71 46.93
N PRO A 105 -13.55 20.56 46.21
CA PRO A 105 -12.41 19.74 45.82
C PRO A 105 -11.45 20.51 44.89
N MET A 106 -10.16 20.61 45.23
CA MET A 106 -9.20 21.45 44.48
C MET A 106 -9.04 21.10 42.99
N ALA A 107 -9.29 19.85 42.60
CA ALA A 107 -9.25 19.42 41.21
C ALA A 107 -10.42 19.96 40.37
N LEU A 108 -11.59 20.18 41.00
CA LEU A 108 -12.87 20.43 40.32
C LEU A 108 -12.84 21.63 39.37
N ILE A 109 -12.10 22.69 39.72
CA ILE A 109 -11.94 23.87 38.86
C ILE A 109 -11.13 23.53 37.59
N GLY A 110 -10.12 22.65 37.69
CA GLY A 110 -9.36 22.15 36.55
C GLY A 110 -10.20 21.20 35.68
N ASP A 111 -10.89 20.26 36.31
CA ASP A 111 -11.71 19.25 35.62
C ASP A 111 -12.87 19.90 34.86
N THR A 112 -13.54 20.90 35.45
CA THR A 112 -14.62 21.65 34.80
C THR A 112 -14.07 22.58 33.72
N LEU A 113 -12.89 23.19 33.90
CA LEU A 113 -12.24 23.96 32.82
C LEU A 113 -11.93 23.08 31.60
N GLN A 114 -11.41 21.87 31.80
CA GLN A 114 -11.11 20.95 30.71
C GLN A 114 -12.39 20.53 29.96
N LYS A 115 -13.51 20.34 30.67
CA LYS A 115 -14.82 20.06 30.04
C LYS A 115 -15.35 21.25 29.25
N LEU A 116 -15.24 22.47 29.78
CA LEU A 116 -15.61 23.69 29.04
C LEU A 116 -14.75 23.89 27.79
N GLU A 117 -13.46 23.58 27.85
CA GLU A 117 -12.51 23.61 26.71
C GLU A 117 -12.86 22.59 25.60
N SER A 118 -13.57 21.51 25.95
CA SER A 118 -14.09 20.52 24.99
C SER A 118 -15.54 20.74 24.53
N GLU A 119 -16.40 21.33 25.37
CA GLU A 119 -17.84 21.45 25.09
C GLU A 119 -18.28 22.84 24.59
N LEU A 120 -17.62 23.93 24.99
CA LEU A 120 -18.04 25.27 24.58
C LEU A 120 -17.65 25.59 23.13
N LEU A 121 -18.52 26.31 22.43
CA LEU A 121 -18.40 26.62 21.01
C LEU A 121 -17.41 27.75 20.71
N PHE A 122 -17.30 28.69 21.64
CA PHE A 122 -16.62 29.99 21.47
C PHE A 122 -15.55 30.27 22.55
N LEU A 123 -15.24 29.30 23.40
CA LEU A 123 -14.17 29.40 24.38
C LEU A 123 -12.81 29.09 23.73
N HIS A 124 -11.86 30.02 23.86
CA HIS A 124 -10.49 29.93 23.37
C HIS A 124 -9.49 29.92 24.53
N LYS A 125 -8.28 29.43 24.24
CA LYS A 125 -7.18 29.32 25.20
C LYS A 125 -5.86 29.62 24.49
N ARG A 126 -5.24 30.75 24.80
CA ARG A 126 -4.00 31.22 24.17
C ARG A 126 -3.05 31.71 25.25
N ASP A 127 -1.76 31.42 25.12
CA ASP A 127 -0.69 31.89 26.02
C ASP A 127 -0.98 31.64 27.52
N GLY A 128 -1.69 30.54 27.82
CA GLY A 128 -2.12 30.16 29.17
C GLY A 128 -3.35 30.89 29.73
N ARG A 129 -3.97 31.81 28.98
CA ARG A 129 -5.20 32.54 29.33
C ARG A 129 -6.43 31.97 28.60
N TYR A 130 -7.58 31.97 29.26
CA TYR A 130 -8.88 31.66 28.66
C TYR A 130 -9.64 32.94 28.30
N PHE A 131 -10.31 32.96 27.14
CA PHE A 131 -11.18 34.05 26.70
C PHE A 131 -12.26 33.54 25.73
N PHE A 132 -13.33 34.30 25.53
CA PHE A 132 -14.32 34.09 24.47
C PHE A 132 -13.99 34.94 23.25
N SER A 133 -14.21 34.38 22.06
CA SER A 133 -14.14 35.11 20.79
C SER A 133 -15.42 34.89 19.99
N THR A 134 -15.72 35.79 19.06
CA THR A 134 -16.85 35.67 18.12
C THR A 134 -16.63 34.58 17.06
N GLU A 135 -15.37 34.19 16.86
CA GLU A 135 -14.99 33.05 16.04
C GLU A 135 -15.13 31.74 16.83
N PRO A 136 -15.67 30.66 16.23
CA PRO A 136 -15.73 29.35 16.88
C PRO A 136 -14.33 28.80 17.13
N ASN A 137 -14.16 28.01 18.20
CA ASN A 137 -12.87 27.39 18.50
C ASN A 137 -12.56 26.19 17.58
N LEU A 138 -11.28 25.77 17.58
CA LEU A 138 -10.80 24.67 16.75
C LEU A 138 -11.57 23.35 16.98
N ASN A 139 -12.00 23.06 18.21
CA ASN A 139 -12.77 21.86 18.53
C ASN A 139 -14.14 21.88 17.83
N ASN A 140 -14.87 22.98 17.96
CA ASN A 140 -16.17 23.22 17.34
C ASN A 140 -16.08 23.19 15.80
N LEU A 141 -15.08 23.85 15.21
CA LEU A 141 -14.84 23.80 13.76
C LEU A 141 -14.66 22.36 13.24
N ILE A 142 -13.96 21.50 13.98
CA ILE A 142 -13.78 20.09 13.57
C ILE A 142 -15.09 19.30 13.72
N VAL A 143 -15.85 19.48 14.82
CA VAL A 143 -17.14 18.80 15.01
C VAL A 143 -18.15 19.19 13.92
N GLN A 144 -18.26 20.49 13.59
CA GLN A 144 -19.08 20.94 12.47
C GLN A 144 -18.60 20.36 11.14
N ALA A 145 -17.29 20.26 10.91
CA ALA A 145 -16.76 19.61 9.71
C ALA A 145 -17.10 18.10 9.67
N GLU A 146 -17.09 17.39 10.80
CA GLU A 146 -17.52 15.98 10.88
C GLU A 146 -19.00 15.82 10.51
N GLU A 147 -19.89 16.64 11.07
CA GLU A 147 -21.32 16.59 10.75
C GLU A 147 -21.59 16.78 9.24
N ASN A 148 -20.72 17.49 8.53
CA ASN A 148 -20.81 17.77 7.09
C ASN A 148 -20.05 16.79 6.17
N VAL A 149 -19.33 15.77 6.67
CA VAL A 149 -18.67 14.76 5.82
C VAL A 149 -19.72 13.83 5.18
N ASP A 150 -19.75 13.80 3.84
CA ASP A 150 -20.62 12.94 3.03
C ASP A 150 -20.12 11.47 2.97
N GLU A 151 -21.07 10.54 2.85
CA GLU A 151 -20.77 9.10 2.84
C GLU A 151 -20.01 8.65 1.57
N GLN A 152 -20.19 9.31 0.43
CA GLN A 152 -19.43 9.01 -0.80
C GLN A 152 -17.99 9.53 -0.71
N GLU A 153 -17.77 10.68 -0.05
CA GLU A 153 -16.41 11.15 0.26
C GLU A 153 -15.72 10.20 1.24
N LEU A 154 -16.44 9.74 2.27
CA LEU A 154 -15.95 8.76 3.23
C LEU A 154 -15.59 7.42 2.57
N GLU A 155 -16.44 6.88 1.68
CA GLU A 155 -16.13 5.66 0.92
C GLU A 155 -14.93 5.87 -0.02
N ALA A 156 -14.87 7.01 -0.73
CA ALA A 156 -13.79 7.31 -1.65
C ALA A 156 -12.43 7.52 -0.96
N GLU A 157 -12.40 8.18 0.20
CA GLU A 157 -11.17 8.33 0.98
C GLU A 157 -10.75 6.99 1.60
N LEU A 158 -11.67 6.23 2.21
CA LEU A 158 -11.39 4.89 2.72
C LEU A 158 -10.82 3.98 1.62
N LYS A 159 -11.28 4.10 0.37
CA LYS A 159 -10.71 3.40 -0.79
C LYS A 159 -9.25 3.79 -1.03
N ARG A 160 -8.92 5.09 -1.02
CA ARG A 160 -7.55 5.58 -1.20
C ARG A 160 -6.60 5.03 -0.14
N TRP A 161 -7.05 4.90 1.11
CA TRP A 161 -6.25 4.27 2.16
C TRP A 161 -6.06 2.76 1.92
N VAL A 162 -7.12 2.02 1.57
CA VAL A 162 -7.01 0.59 1.21
C VAL A 162 -6.10 0.37 -0.01
N GLU A 163 -6.14 1.26 -1.00
CA GLU A 163 -5.24 1.23 -2.17
C GLU A 163 -3.78 1.59 -1.80
N LYS A 164 -3.57 2.62 -0.98
CA LYS A 164 -2.25 3.05 -0.48
C LYS A 164 -1.53 1.94 0.29
N TYR A 165 -2.25 1.17 1.11
CA TYR A 165 -1.68 0.08 1.93
C TYR A 165 -1.90 -1.32 1.34
N ALA A 166 -2.40 -1.42 0.10
CA ALA A 166 -2.51 -2.68 -0.63
C ALA A 166 -1.16 -3.40 -0.77
N GLY A 167 -0.10 -2.66 -1.12
CA GLY A 167 1.26 -3.16 -1.32
C GLY A 167 1.44 -3.97 -2.61
N GLU A 168 2.70 -4.35 -2.86
CA GLU A 168 3.16 -4.90 -4.14
C GLU A 168 3.51 -6.41 -4.08
N ALA A 169 3.36 -7.06 -2.92
CA ALA A 169 3.74 -8.47 -2.74
C ALA A 169 2.85 -9.46 -3.52
N LEU A 170 1.67 -9.02 -3.95
CA LEU A 170 0.69 -9.76 -4.75
C LEU A 170 0.06 -8.81 -5.78
N LYS A 171 -0.51 -9.33 -6.87
CA LYS A 171 -1.29 -8.50 -7.79
C LYS A 171 -2.64 -8.13 -7.17
N VAL A 172 -2.74 -6.96 -6.56
CA VAL A 172 -3.98 -6.54 -5.87
C VAL A 172 -5.07 -6.08 -6.86
N LYS A 173 -6.34 -6.34 -6.53
CA LYS A 173 -7.55 -5.76 -7.14
C LYS A 173 -8.43 -5.25 -5.98
N VAL A 174 -8.58 -3.94 -5.86
CA VAL A 174 -9.36 -3.32 -4.77
C VAL A 174 -10.81 -3.13 -5.20
N TRP A 175 -11.72 -3.56 -4.32
CA TRP A 175 -13.18 -3.36 -4.37
C TRP A 175 -13.80 -3.64 -5.75
N PRO A 176 -13.69 -4.88 -6.28
CA PRO A 176 -14.52 -5.32 -7.41
C PRO A 176 -16.00 -5.20 -7.04
N ARG A 177 -16.82 -4.60 -7.91
CA ARG A 177 -18.27 -4.45 -7.66
C ARG A 177 -19.06 -5.74 -7.96
N ARG A 178 -18.46 -6.66 -8.71
CA ARG A 178 -19.04 -7.97 -9.09
C ARG A 178 -17.95 -9.04 -9.12
N PRO A 179 -18.27 -10.32 -8.88
CA PRO A 179 -17.31 -11.42 -8.97
C PRO A 179 -16.61 -11.52 -10.33
N GLU A 180 -17.32 -11.22 -11.42
CA GLU A 180 -16.79 -11.26 -12.78
C GLU A 180 -15.66 -10.24 -13.03
N GLU A 181 -15.56 -9.17 -12.22
CA GLU A 181 -14.49 -8.16 -12.31
C GLU A 181 -13.15 -8.63 -11.70
N VAL A 182 -13.11 -9.80 -11.07
CA VAL A 182 -11.89 -10.40 -10.53
C VAL A 182 -11.11 -11.07 -11.66
N PRO A 183 -9.94 -10.55 -12.10
CA PRO A 183 -9.22 -11.08 -13.26
C PRO A 183 -8.83 -12.55 -13.08
N ASP A 184 -8.65 -13.30 -14.17
CA ASP A 184 -8.10 -14.66 -14.09
C ASP A 184 -6.60 -14.65 -14.41
N ARG A 185 -5.77 -14.69 -13.36
CA ARG A 185 -4.31 -14.52 -13.45
C ARG A 185 -3.58 -15.84 -13.24
N ARG A 186 -2.48 -16.03 -13.98
CA ARG A 186 -1.55 -17.17 -13.85
C ARG A 186 -0.45 -16.91 -12.80
N GLU A 187 -0.76 -16.06 -11.83
CA GLU A 187 0.13 -15.58 -10.77
C GLU A 187 -0.72 -15.25 -9.53
N PRO A 188 -0.17 -15.37 -8.30
CA PRO A 188 -0.90 -15.10 -7.08
C PRO A 188 -1.43 -13.65 -7.00
N GLN A 189 -2.72 -13.52 -6.71
CA GLN A 189 -3.42 -12.24 -6.68
C GLN A 189 -4.31 -12.09 -5.46
N LEU A 190 -4.51 -10.85 -5.03
CA LEU A 190 -5.29 -10.51 -3.85
C LEU A 190 -6.47 -9.62 -4.20
N VAL A 191 -7.68 -10.03 -3.87
CA VAL A 191 -8.86 -9.18 -3.90
C VAL A 191 -9.08 -8.57 -2.52
N LEU A 192 -9.09 -7.25 -2.43
CA LEU A 192 -9.55 -6.55 -1.22
C LEU A 192 -11.04 -6.26 -1.39
N LEU A 193 -11.89 -6.72 -0.46
CA LEU A 193 -13.33 -6.51 -0.52
C LEU A 193 -13.75 -5.15 0.05
N SER A 194 -14.90 -4.66 -0.42
CA SER A 194 -15.52 -3.40 0.02
C SER A 194 -16.07 -3.48 1.45
N PRO A 195 -16.30 -2.34 2.12
CA PRO A 195 -17.02 -2.26 3.40
C PRO A 195 -18.36 -3.01 3.42
N SER A 196 -19.07 -3.06 2.29
CA SER A 196 -20.33 -3.79 2.12
C SER A 196 -20.18 -5.32 2.11
N LEU A 197 -18.98 -5.83 1.81
CA LEU A 197 -18.66 -7.25 1.74
C LEU A 197 -17.78 -7.68 2.91
N ALA A 198 -18.20 -7.32 4.13
CA ALA A 198 -17.55 -7.66 5.38
C ALA A 198 -17.62 -9.17 5.71
N TYR A 199 -16.66 -9.66 6.49
CA TYR A 199 -16.60 -11.06 6.89
C TYR A 199 -17.87 -11.52 7.64
N GLY A 200 -18.28 -12.77 7.43
CA GLY A 200 -19.45 -13.39 8.05
C GLY A 200 -20.80 -13.08 7.39
N ALA A 201 -20.91 -12.04 6.54
CA ALA A 201 -22.15 -11.75 5.83
C ALA A 201 -22.43 -12.77 4.71
N ALA A 202 -23.70 -13.17 4.56
CA ALA A 202 -24.11 -14.16 3.54
C ALA A 202 -23.83 -13.69 2.10
N GLU A 203 -23.93 -12.38 1.85
CA GLU A 203 -23.59 -11.75 0.57
C GLU A 203 -22.09 -11.87 0.26
N THR A 204 -21.23 -11.70 1.26
CA THR A 204 -19.78 -11.92 1.15
C THR A 204 -19.45 -13.37 0.84
N VAL A 205 -20.08 -14.33 1.53
CA VAL A 205 -19.87 -15.77 1.27
C VAL A 205 -20.27 -16.11 -0.17
N ARG A 206 -21.42 -15.61 -0.63
CA ARG A 206 -21.89 -15.79 -2.02
C ARG A 206 -20.93 -15.14 -3.02
N PHE A 207 -20.53 -13.89 -2.80
CA PHE A 207 -19.60 -13.16 -3.67
C PHE A 207 -18.27 -13.92 -3.81
N VAL A 208 -17.72 -14.41 -2.69
CA VAL A 208 -16.45 -15.14 -2.66
C VAL A 208 -16.57 -16.50 -3.38
N GLN A 209 -17.67 -17.22 -3.22
CA GLN A 209 -17.92 -18.46 -3.98
C GLN A 209 -18.02 -18.18 -5.50
N GLU A 210 -18.86 -17.21 -5.90
CA GLU A 210 -18.98 -16.80 -7.30
C GLU A 210 -17.64 -16.31 -7.89
N ALA A 211 -16.80 -15.66 -7.09
CA ALA A 211 -15.48 -15.19 -7.49
C ALA A 211 -14.45 -16.32 -7.65
N PHE A 212 -14.55 -17.41 -6.87
CA PHE A 212 -13.73 -18.61 -7.09
C PHE A 212 -14.20 -19.42 -8.31
N ASP A 213 -15.50 -19.49 -8.57
CA ASP A 213 -16.06 -20.26 -9.68
C ASP A 213 -15.94 -19.57 -11.04
N ARG A 214 -16.03 -18.23 -11.11
CA ARG A 214 -16.16 -17.47 -12.36
C ARG A 214 -15.12 -16.35 -12.51
N ALA A 215 -14.86 -15.99 -13.76
CA ALA A 215 -14.03 -14.85 -14.16
C ALA A 215 -14.51 -14.31 -15.52
N GLY A 216 -14.89 -13.03 -15.59
CA GLY A 216 -15.66 -12.53 -16.73
C GLY A 216 -16.92 -13.39 -16.95
N GLU A 217 -17.20 -13.74 -18.19
CA GLU A 217 -18.36 -14.57 -18.54
C GLU A 217 -18.16 -16.07 -18.19
N GLY A 218 -16.90 -16.53 -18.16
CA GLY A 218 -16.55 -17.95 -18.09
C GLY A 218 -16.32 -18.51 -16.69
N LYS A 219 -16.01 -19.82 -16.63
CA LYS A 219 -15.47 -20.48 -15.44
C LYS A 219 -14.03 -20.04 -15.21
N ARG A 220 -13.64 -19.76 -13.96
CA ARG A 220 -12.26 -19.46 -13.58
C ARG A 220 -11.35 -20.66 -13.85
N LYS A 221 -10.20 -20.43 -14.50
CA LYS A 221 -9.17 -21.46 -14.70
C LYS A 221 -8.18 -21.52 -13.53
N TYR A 222 -7.86 -20.40 -12.87
CA TYR A 222 -6.82 -20.36 -11.83
C TYR A 222 -7.36 -20.01 -10.42
N PRO A 223 -8.26 -20.82 -9.83
CA PRO A 223 -8.89 -20.49 -8.54
C PRO A 223 -7.93 -20.61 -7.35
N ASN A 224 -6.87 -21.44 -7.40
CA ASN A 224 -5.90 -21.54 -6.30
C ASN A 224 -4.91 -20.36 -6.28
N ALA A 225 -4.83 -19.58 -7.36
CA ALA A 225 -4.08 -18.31 -7.40
C ALA A 225 -4.87 -17.11 -6.85
N LEU A 226 -6.16 -17.26 -6.57
CA LEU A 226 -7.01 -16.21 -6.00
C LEU A 226 -6.97 -16.26 -4.46
N LEU A 227 -6.64 -15.11 -3.87
CA LEU A 227 -6.77 -14.83 -2.44
C LEU A 227 -7.75 -13.67 -2.26
N VAL A 228 -8.55 -13.69 -1.19
CA VAL A 228 -9.53 -12.63 -0.89
C VAL A 228 -9.37 -12.15 0.54
N LEU A 229 -9.39 -10.84 0.79
CA LEU A 229 -9.26 -10.25 2.12
C LEU A 229 -10.49 -9.36 2.41
N ALA A 230 -11.30 -9.78 3.38
CA ALA A 230 -12.51 -9.10 3.80
C ALA A 230 -12.25 -8.16 4.99
N PRO A 231 -12.98 -7.02 5.10
CA PRO A 231 -12.98 -6.21 6.30
C PRO A 231 -13.70 -6.92 7.46
N ASP A 232 -13.20 -6.71 8.66
CA ASP A 232 -13.79 -7.16 9.92
C ASP A 232 -15.00 -6.30 10.32
N PRO A 233 -16.18 -6.90 10.60
CA PRO A 233 -17.40 -6.14 10.88
C PRO A 233 -17.37 -5.38 12.22
N HIS A 234 -16.50 -5.73 13.17
CA HIS A 234 -16.40 -5.08 14.48
C HIS A 234 -15.44 -3.87 14.46
N GLU A 235 -14.38 -3.90 13.64
CA GLU A 235 -13.48 -2.75 13.46
C GLU A 235 -13.92 -1.78 12.35
N LEU A 236 -14.73 -2.21 11.38
CA LEU A 236 -15.14 -1.38 10.24
C LEU A 236 -15.83 -0.07 10.64
N GLY A 237 -16.70 -0.08 11.68
CA GLY A 237 -17.36 1.12 12.18
C GLY A 237 -16.37 2.15 12.73
N ARG A 238 -15.46 1.72 13.59
CA ARG A 238 -14.37 2.54 14.15
C ARG A 238 -13.47 3.11 13.05
N THR A 239 -13.16 2.30 12.04
CA THR A 239 -12.35 2.72 10.89
C THR A 239 -13.04 3.80 10.06
N LYS A 240 -14.38 3.72 9.88
CA LYS A 240 -15.15 4.82 9.28
C LYS A 240 -15.11 6.10 10.12
N GLU A 241 -15.28 5.99 11.44
CA GLU A 241 -15.23 7.13 12.37
C GLU A 241 -13.88 7.86 12.30
N GLU A 242 -12.75 7.13 12.29
CA GLU A 242 -11.41 7.71 12.24
C GLU A 242 -11.08 8.34 10.87
N VAL A 243 -11.55 7.75 9.75
CA VAL A 243 -11.45 8.38 8.41
C VAL A 243 -12.32 9.63 8.32
N LYS A 244 -13.53 9.61 8.90
CA LYS A 244 -14.42 10.78 8.98
C LYS A 244 -13.79 11.91 9.83
N ARG A 245 -13.13 11.57 10.94
CA ARG A 245 -12.32 12.51 11.74
C ARG A 245 -11.19 13.14 10.92
N LEU A 246 -10.47 12.33 10.14
CA LEU A 246 -9.37 12.78 9.28
C LEU A 246 -9.86 13.71 8.15
N LEU A 247 -10.98 13.38 7.50
CA LEU A 247 -11.61 14.23 6.49
C LEU A 247 -12.01 15.59 7.09
N ALA A 248 -12.68 15.60 8.24
CA ALA A 248 -13.05 16.83 8.95
C ALA A 248 -11.84 17.69 9.33
N LEU A 249 -10.79 17.10 9.89
CA LEU A 249 -9.52 17.79 10.21
C LEU A 249 -8.89 18.42 8.95
N ARG A 250 -8.89 17.71 7.82
CA ARG A 250 -8.38 18.22 6.54
C ARG A 250 -9.29 19.30 5.94
N ALA A 251 -10.61 19.20 6.10
CA ALA A 251 -11.58 20.19 5.65
C ALA A 251 -11.44 21.52 6.42
N VAL A 252 -11.30 21.48 7.75
CA VAL A 252 -10.97 22.66 8.57
C VAL A 252 -9.63 23.25 8.12
N LYS A 253 -8.60 22.40 7.92
CA LYS A 253 -7.31 22.86 7.43
C LYS A 253 -7.40 23.52 6.04
N GLY A 254 -8.20 23.01 5.13
CA GLY A 254 -8.37 23.59 3.79
C GLY A 254 -9.17 24.90 3.76
N SER A 255 -10.02 25.15 4.75
CA SER A 255 -11.00 26.26 4.73
C SER A 255 -10.73 27.38 5.74
N HIS A 256 -10.02 27.10 6.85
CA HIS A 256 -9.86 28.04 7.97
C HIS A 256 -8.40 28.41 8.29
N TRP A 257 -7.40 27.80 7.64
CA TRP A 257 -5.98 27.94 8.00
C TRP A 257 -5.51 29.39 8.24
N GLU A 258 -5.79 30.29 7.30
CA GLU A 258 -5.37 31.70 7.36
C GLU A 258 -6.04 32.52 8.48
N ARG A 259 -7.12 31.99 9.07
CA ARG A 259 -7.85 32.61 10.19
C ARG A 259 -7.46 32.01 11.54
N LEU A 260 -6.94 30.79 11.56
CA LEU A 260 -6.46 30.14 12.78
C LEU A 260 -5.19 30.81 13.30
N HIS A 261 -5.10 30.95 14.63
CA HIS A 261 -3.89 31.40 15.30
C HIS A 261 -2.74 30.37 15.13
N GLU A 262 -1.48 30.80 15.26
CA GLU A 262 -0.31 29.92 15.08
C GLU A 262 -0.35 28.68 15.99
N SER A 263 -0.78 28.84 17.25
CA SER A 263 -1.02 27.73 18.19
C SER A 263 -1.97 26.67 17.62
N ASP A 264 -3.02 27.12 16.96
CA ASP A 264 -4.15 26.31 16.50
C ASP A 264 -3.82 25.68 15.16
N GLN A 265 -3.04 26.37 14.31
CA GLN A 265 -2.41 25.81 13.11
C GLN A 265 -1.46 24.65 13.47
N VAL A 266 -0.59 24.84 14.48
CA VAL A 266 0.34 23.82 14.97
C VAL A 266 -0.41 22.64 15.61
N GLU A 267 -1.45 22.90 16.41
CA GLU A 267 -2.28 21.84 16.96
C GLU A 267 -3.04 21.07 15.87
N LEU A 268 -3.69 21.77 14.92
CA LEU A 268 -4.43 21.16 13.83
C LEU A 268 -3.50 20.30 12.96
N GLN A 269 -2.31 20.78 12.62
CA GLN A 269 -1.31 20.01 11.88
C GLN A 269 -0.91 18.72 12.63
N ARG A 270 -0.71 18.81 13.96
CA ARG A 270 -0.41 17.64 14.81
C ARG A 270 -1.60 16.67 14.91
N ARG A 271 -2.83 17.19 14.98
CA ARG A 271 -4.07 16.38 14.98
C ARG A 271 -4.25 15.64 13.65
N VAL A 272 -4.01 16.29 12.51
CA VAL A 272 -4.02 15.66 11.17
C VAL A 272 -3.00 14.52 11.11
N GLN A 273 -1.72 14.78 11.43
CA GLN A 273 -0.66 13.77 11.39
C GLN A 273 -0.97 12.55 12.27
N ARG A 274 -1.56 12.77 13.45
CA ARG A 274 -1.98 11.68 14.34
C ARG A 274 -3.17 10.90 13.78
N ALA A 275 -4.17 11.57 13.20
CA ALA A 275 -5.30 10.90 12.56
C ALA A 275 -4.86 10.07 11.35
N GLU A 276 -3.87 10.54 10.57
CA GLU A 276 -3.28 9.77 9.47
C GLU A 276 -2.59 8.48 9.93
N GLN A 277 -1.92 8.50 11.09
CA GLN A 277 -1.34 7.30 11.71
C GLN A 277 -2.41 6.33 12.22
N VAL A 278 -3.44 6.85 12.90
CA VAL A 278 -4.56 6.03 13.40
C VAL A 278 -5.34 5.38 12.26
N VAL A 279 -5.55 6.09 11.15
CA VAL A 279 -6.20 5.51 9.95
C VAL A 279 -5.34 4.43 9.29
N GLU A 280 -4.00 4.58 9.24
CA GLU A 280 -3.09 3.50 8.81
C GLU A 280 -3.27 2.24 9.66
N GLU A 281 -3.16 2.38 10.99
CA GLU A 281 -3.32 1.27 11.95
C GLU A 281 -4.70 0.60 11.83
N ARG A 282 -5.78 1.40 11.69
CA ARG A 282 -7.17 0.93 11.54
C ARG A 282 -7.43 0.20 10.24
N VAL A 283 -6.93 0.70 9.11
CA VAL A 283 -7.10 0.06 7.80
C VAL A 283 -6.34 -1.26 7.75
N LEU A 284 -5.10 -1.29 8.25
CA LEU A 284 -4.36 -2.54 8.41
C LEU A 284 -5.06 -3.49 9.40
N GLY A 285 -5.60 -2.99 10.51
CA GLY A 285 -6.32 -3.79 11.51
C GLY A 285 -7.69 -4.33 11.08
N THR A 286 -8.34 -3.68 10.11
CA THR A 286 -9.70 -4.04 9.66
C THR A 286 -9.70 -5.06 8.52
N TRP A 287 -8.85 -4.90 7.51
CA TRP A 287 -8.73 -5.89 6.43
C TRP A 287 -7.85 -7.06 6.90
N ARG A 288 -8.47 -7.99 7.64
CA ARG A 288 -7.78 -9.13 8.29
C ARG A 288 -8.38 -10.51 8.03
N HIS A 289 -9.58 -10.63 7.46
CA HIS A 289 -10.19 -11.95 7.21
C HIS A 289 -9.80 -12.46 5.83
N LEU A 290 -8.79 -13.33 5.79
CA LEU A 290 -8.24 -13.93 4.56
C LEU A 290 -9.04 -15.18 4.18
N CYS A 291 -9.42 -15.29 2.91
CA CYS A 291 -9.99 -16.49 2.31
C CYS A 291 -9.14 -16.99 1.15
N TRP A 292 -9.02 -18.31 1.04
CA TRP A 292 -8.48 -19.03 -0.12
C TRP A 292 -9.37 -20.23 -0.47
N LEU A 293 -9.20 -20.82 -1.65
CA LEU A 293 -9.88 -22.07 -2.00
C LEU A 293 -9.05 -23.28 -1.57
N ASP A 294 -9.55 -24.06 -0.63
CA ASP A 294 -8.96 -25.33 -0.21
C ASP A 294 -9.59 -26.50 -0.97
N SER A 295 -9.02 -27.70 -0.83
CA SER A 295 -9.53 -28.94 -1.46
C SER A 295 -10.98 -29.29 -1.09
N THR A 296 -11.50 -28.75 0.02
CA THR A 296 -12.88 -28.92 0.51
C THR A 296 -13.80 -27.72 0.25
N GLY A 297 -13.31 -26.63 -0.36
CA GLY A 297 -14.04 -25.39 -0.58
C GLY A 297 -13.37 -24.14 0.02
N PRO A 298 -14.06 -22.98 0.05
CA PRO A 298 -13.48 -21.74 0.58
C PRO A 298 -13.17 -21.85 2.08
N LYS A 299 -11.95 -21.50 2.45
CA LYS A 299 -11.45 -21.55 3.83
C LYS A 299 -11.01 -20.17 4.28
N TRP A 300 -11.53 -19.75 5.43
CA TRP A 300 -11.25 -18.46 6.06
C TRP A 300 -10.24 -18.59 7.20
N ALA A 301 -9.47 -17.54 7.43
CA ALA A 301 -8.61 -17.34 8.58
C ALA A 301 -8.52 -15.85 8.94
N ASP A 302 -8.30 -15.54 10.22
CA ASP A 302 -8.04 -14.19 10.70
C ASP A 302 -6.52 -13.95 10.78
N LEU A 303 -6.03 -12.90 10.11
CA LEU A 303 -4.63 -12.44 10.16
C LEU A 303 -4.30 -11.72 11.49
N GLY A 304 -5.27 -11.55 12.37
CA GLY A 304 -5.15 -10.90 13.67
C GLY A 304 -4.88 -9.40 13.60
N THR A 305 -4.43 -8.84 14.72
CA THR A 305 -3.91 -7.46 14.78
C THR A 305 -2.53 -7.35 14.13
N PRO A 306 -2.21 -6.26 13.42
CA PRO A 306 -0.87 -6.01 12.93
C PRO A 306 0.14 -5.99 14.09
N HIS A 307 1.23 -6.77 13.96
CA HIS A 307 2.37 -6.66 14.88
C HIS A 307 3.18 -5.40 14.57
N MET A 308 3.60 -4.67 15.61
CA MET A 308 4.36 -3.42 15.48
C MET A 308 5.66 -3.64 14.70
N GLY A 309 5.76 -2.99 13.53
CA GLY A 309 6.90 -3.05 12.63
C GLY A 309 6.77 -2.02 11.51
N PRO A 310 7.84 -1.74 10.74
CA PRO A 310 7.83 -0.71 9.71
C PRO A 310 6.87 -1.08 8.55
N ALA A 311 5.73 -0.41 8.49
CA ALA A 311 4.77 -0.36 7.37
C ALA A 311 4.48 -1.71 6.66
N ARG A 312 3.85 -2.66 7.38
CA ARG A 312 3.37 -3.92 6.77
C ARG A 312 2.11 -3.70 5.93
N SER A 313 2.23 -3.78 4.61
CA SER A 313 1.10 -3.72 3.67
C SER A 313 0.15 -4.95 3.77
N LEU A 314 -1.08 -4.80 3.28
CA LEU A 314 -2.11 -5.84 3.30
C LEU A 314 -1.66 -7.10 2.52
N SER A 315 -1.12 -6.95 1.31
CA SER A 315 -0.55 -8.08 0.56
C SER A 315 0.68 -8.68 1.24
N GLY A 316 1.51 -7.87 1.90
CA GLY A 316 2.65 -8.34 2.69
C GLY A 316 2.22 -9.24 3.85
N ARG A 317 1.22 -8.81 4.63
CA ARG A 317 0.64 -9.61 5.74
C ARG A 317 0.02 -10.92 5.27
N VAL A 318 -0.68 -10.91 4.13
CA VAL A 318 -1.25 -12.13 3.53
C VAL A 318 -0.16 -13.13 3.15
N VAL A 319 0.93 -12.68 2.51
CA VAL A 319 2.06 -13.56 2.16
C VAL A 319 2.79 -14.07 3.41
N GLU A 320 2.97 -13.22 4.43
CA GLU A 320 3.59 -13.60 5.71
C GLU A 320 2.80 -14.71 6.42
N TYR A 321 1.49 -14.54 6.61
CA TYR A 321 0.63 -15.55 7.21
C TYR A 321 0.54 -16.85 6.40
N LEU A 322 0.55 -16.76 5.06
CA LEU A 322 0.55 -17.95 4.20
C LEU A 322 1.89 -18.72 4.29
N ARG A 323 3.02 -18.06 4.60
CA ARG A 323 4.29 -18.76 4.94
C ARG A 323 4.19 -19.44 6.30
N GLU A 324 3.65 -18.75 7.32
CA GLU A 324 3.43 -19.31 8.67
C GLU A 324 2.52 -20.56 8.66
N CYS A 325 1.60 -20.65 7.67
CA CYS A 325 0.70 -21.79 7.47
C CYS A 325 1.21 -22.84 6.45
N ASP A 326 2.50 -22.84 6.08
CA ASP A 326 3.12 -23.72 5.06
C ASP A 326 2.42 -23.71 3.68
N ARG A 327 1.58 -22.70 3.39
CA ARG A 327 0.82 -22.59 2.15
C ARG A 327 1.52 -21.74 1.08
N TRP A 328 2.47 -20.88 1.46
CA TRP A 328 3.32 -20.12 0.54
C TRP A 328 4.75 -20.64 0.58
N ALA A 329 5.19 -21.26 -0.50
CA ALA A 329 6.51 -21.89 -0.59
C ALA A 329 7.44 -21.06 -1.49
N GLU A 330 8.42 -20.38 -0.87
CA GLU A 330 9.46 -19.62 -1.58
C GLU A 330 10.47 -20.52 -2.30
N GLU A 331 10.59 -21.79 -1.86
CA GLU A 331 11.33 -22.85 -2.51
C GLU A 331 10.52 -24.15 -2.43
N ILE A 332 10.65 -25.04 -3.41
CA ILE A 332 9.96 -26.34 -3.44
C ILE A 332 10.92 -27.43 -3.89
N ALA A 333 10.91 -28.59 -3.23
CA ALA A 333 11.77 -29.71 -3.61
C ALA A 333 11.34 -30.34 -4.95
N PRO A 334 12.26 -30.82 -5.81
CA PRO A 334 11.92 -31.42 -7.09
C PRO A 334 10.94 -32.58 -6.99
N GLN A 335 11.12 -33.48 -6.01
CA GLN A 335 10.22 -34.60 -5.73
C GLN A 335 8.81 -34.14 -5.32
N LYS A 336 8.66 -32.95 -4.71
CA LYS A 336 7.34 -32.38 -4.40
C LYS A 336 6.66 -31.83 -5.65
N VAL A 337 7.42 -31.26 -6.59
CA VAL A 337 6.90 -30.91 -7.93
C VAL A 337 6.44 -32.16 -8.67
N ILE A 338 7.22 -33.25 -8.65
CA ILE A 338 6.82 -34.54 -9.24
C ILE A 338 5.52 -35.05 -8.60
N GLN A 339 5.45 -35.10 -7.25
CA GLN A 339 4.27 -35.58 -6.52
C GLN A 339 2.98 -34.82 -6.87
N LEU A 340 3.06 -33.51 -7.08
CA LEU A 340 1.88 -32.66 -7.32
C LEU A 340 1.51 -32.56 -8.81
N ALA A 341 2.48 -32.60 -9.73
CA ALA A 341 2.24 -32.36 -11.16
C ALA A 341 2.12 -33.62 -12.03
N PHE A 342 2.62 -34.78 -11.57
CA PHE A 342 2.68 -36.01 -12.36
C PHE A 342 1.91 -37.15 -11.68
N ALA A 343 0.81 -37.59 -12.29
CA ALA A 343 0.09 -38.79 -11.92
C ALA A 343 0.91 -40.06 -12.23
N SER A 344 0.47 -41.19 -11.68
CA SER A 344 1.05 -42.52 -11.93
C SER A 344 0.92 -42.88 -13.42
N GLY A 345 2.04 -42.88 -14.14
CA GLY A 345 2.10 -43.13 -15.59
C GLY A 345 2.42 -41.90 -16.45
N ASP A 346 2.43 -40.68 -15.90
CA ASP A 346 2.84 -39.49 -16.65
C ASP A 346 4.37 -39.48 -16.87
N GLU A 347 4.84 -39.83 -18.06
CA GLU A 347 6.27 -39.88 -18.41
C GLU A 347 6.89 -38.48 -18.60
N ALA A 348 6.18 -37.59 -19.31
CA ALA A 348 6.59 -36.21 -19.57
C ALA A 348 5.39 -35.25 -19.69
N LYS A 349 5.58 -33.98 -19.33
CA LYS A 349 4.57 -32.91 -19.45
C LYS A 349 5.18 -31.56 -19.88
N PRO A 350 4.49 -30.73 -20.68
CA PRO A 350 4.89 -29.36 -20.93
C PRO A 350 5.02 -28.55 -19.63
N TYR A 351 6.05 -27.71 -19.52
CA TYR A 351 6.27 -26.88 -18.33
C TYR A 351 5.04 -26.02 -17.98
N ARG A 352 4.30 -25.51 -18.98
CA ARG A 352 3.05 -24.78 -18.75
C ARG A 352 2.02 -25.59 -17.95
N GLU A 353 1.96 -26.92 -18.11
CA GLU A 353 1.00 -27.77 -17.39
C GLU A 353 1.49 -28.06 -15.98
N VAL A 354 2.78 -28.34 -15.83
CA VAL A 354 3.45 -28.50 -14.51
C VAL A 354 3.26 -27.24 -13.66
N ARG A 355 3.40 -26.04 -14.24
CA ARG A 355 3.14 -24.77 -13.55
C ARG A 355 1.65 -24.54 -13.30
N ASP A 356 0.81 -24.67 -14.33
CA ASP A 356 -0.61 -24.33 -14.21
C ASP A 356 -1.30 -25.17 -13.10
N ILE A 357 -0.84 -26.40 -12.80
CA ILE A 357 -1.34 -27.24 -11.70
C ILE A 357 -1.26 -26.56 -10.31
N PHE A 358 -0.23 -25.74 -10.02
CA PHE A 358 -0.13 -25.02 -8.74
C PHE A 358 -1.19 -23.91 -8.58
N TYR A 359 -1.71 -23.40 -9.70
CA TYR A 359 -2.68 -22.31 -9.74
C TYR A 359 -4.12 -22.78 -10.07
N CYS A 360 -4.27 -23.92 -10.74
CA CYS A 360 -5.56 -24.51 -11.11
C CYS A 360 -6.16 -25.38 -9.98
N VAL A 361 -5.34 -26.16 -9.27
CA VAL A 361 -5.82 -27.19 -8.34
C VAL A 361 -5.98 -26.62 -6.92
N PRO A 362 -7.19 -26.59 -6.34
CA PRO A 362 -7.40 -26.06 -4.98
C PRO A 362 -6.70 -26.88 -3.91
N GLY A 363 -6.10 -26.20 -2.94
CA GLY A 363 -5.38 -26.86 -1.83
C GLY A 363 -3.89 -27.12 -2.10
N ASN A 364 -3.41 -26.97 -3.34
CA ASN A 364 -1.98 -26.97 -3.63
C ASN A 364 -1.29 -25.76 -2.96
N PRO A 365 0.00 -25.88 -2.56
CA PRO A 365 0.77 -24.75 -2.08
C PRO A 365 0.93 -23.71 -3.19
N ILE A 366 0.94 -22.44 -2.81
CA ILE A 366 1.19 -21.30 -3.68
C ILE A 366 2.71 -21.17 -3.84
N VAL A 367 3.19 -21.44 -5.06
CA VAL A 367 4.61 -21.43 -5.43
C VAL A 367 4.84 -20.33 -6.47
N PRO A 368 5.62 -19.28 -6.19
CA PRO A 368 5.98 -18.28 -7.19
C PRO A 368 6.72 -18.89 -8.39
N GLU A 369 6.51 -18.39 -9.62
CA GLU A 369 7.13 -19.01 -10.82
C GLU A 369 8.67 -19.09 -10.71
N ARG A 370 9.32 -18.11 -10.06
CA ARG A 370 10.77 -18.14 -9.75
C ARG A 370 11.21 -19.37 -8.96
N ALA A 371 10.38 -19.81 -8.00
CA ALA A 371 10.66 -20.93 -7.10
C ALA A 371 10.46 -22.26 -7.84
N LEU A 372 9.40 -22.35 -8.64
CA LEU A 372 9.16 -23.51 -9.49
C LEU A 372 10.26 -23.66 -10.56
N ARG A 373 10.68 -22.58 -11.22
CA ARG A 373 11.81 -22.60 -12.18
C ARG A 373 13.10 -23.08 -11.53
N LYS A 374 13.44 -22.57 -10.35
CA LYS A 374 14.58 -23.07 -9.55
C LYS A 374 14.44 -24.59 -9.29
N ALA A 375 13.31 -25.05 -8.78
CA ALA A 375 13.07 -26.46 -8.48
C ALA A 375 13.18 -27.38 -9.69
N ILE A 376 12.76 -26.93 -10.87
CA ILE A 376 12.96 -27.67 -12.13
C ILE A 376 14.46 -27.76 -12.47
N ARG A 377 15.22 -26.67 -12.41
CA ARG A 377 16.68 -26.69 -12.67
C ARG A 377 17.44 -27.59 -11.69
N ASP A 378 17.14 -27.45 -10.40
CA ASP A 378 17.74 -28.27 -9.33
C ASP A 378 17.43 -29.75 -9.55
N GLY A 379 16.17 -30.08 -9.89
CA GLY A 379 15.75 -31.44 -10.23
C GLY A 379 16.42 -32.03 -11.47
N VAL A 380 16.78 -31.21 -12.47
CA VAL A 380 17.53 -31.66 -13.66
C VAL A 380 19.01 -31.86 -13.38
N ARG A 381 19.62 -31.00 -12.53
CA ARG A 381 20.99 -31.21 -12.03
C ARG A 381 21.10 -32.50 -11.22
N GLU A 382 20.12 -32.75 -10.36
CA GLU A 382 20.06 -33.92 -9.46
C GLU A 382 19.59 -35.20 -10.15
N GLY A 383 19.05 -35.12 -11.37
CA GLY A 383 18.54 -36.27 -12.12
C GLY A 383 17.19 -36.81 -11.64
N ALA A 384 16.43 -36.02 -10.87
CA ALA A 384 15.03 -36.32 -10.56
C ALA A 384 14.10 -36.02 -11.75
N LEU A 385 14.51 -35.08 -12.61
CA LEU A 385 13.81 -34.63 -13.81
C LEU A 385 14.77 -34.54 -15.01
N GLY A 386 14.21 -34.49 -16.22
CA GLY A 386 14.88 -34.04 -17.43
C GLY A 386 14.09 -32.91 -18.11
N ILE A 387 14.75 -32.14 -18.97
CA ILE A 387 14.10 -31.19 -19.90
C ILE A 387 14.38 -31.65 -21.34
N ARG A 388 13.34 -31.84 -22.14
CA ARG A 388 13.46 -32.04 -23.60
C ARG A 388 12.98 -30.79 -24.33
N PHE A 389 13.86 -30.21 -25.14
CA PHE A 389 13.60 -29.01 -25.94
C PHE A 389 14.23 -29.18 -27.33
N ALA A 390 13.46 -28.99 -28.41
CA ALA A 390 13.91 -29.19 -29.79
C ALA A 390 14.73 -30.48 -29.97
N ASP A 391 14.12 -31.61 -29.58
CA ASP A 391 14.69 -32.98 -29.58
C ASP A 391 15.97 -33.20 -28.74
N SER A 392 16.49 -32.17 -28.07
CA SER A 392 17.65 -32.27 -27.18
C SER A 392 17.24 -32.52 -25.72
N LEU A 393 17.63 -33.68 -25.18
CA LEU A 393 17.39 -34.06 -23.79
C LEU A 393 18.50 -33.55 -22.86
N HIS A 394 18.09 -32.85 -21.81
CA HIS A 394 18.92 -32.30 -20.74
C HIS A 394 18.64 -33.04 -19.43
N PHE A 395 19.66 -33.73 -18.91
CA PHE A 395 19.63 -34.56 -17.72
C PHE A 395 21.00 -34.53 -17.02
N ARG A 396 21.02 -34.59 -15.68
CA ARG A 396 22.20 -34.52 -14.79
C ARG A 396 23.21 -33.43 -15.19
N ARG A 397 22.70 -32.25 -15.54
CA ARG A 397 23.46 -31.08 -15.99
C ARG A 397 22.78 -29.79 -15.56
N GLU A 398 23.53 -28.70 -15.48
CA GLU A 398 22.94 -27.38 -15.28
C GLU A 398 22.22 -26.91 -16.57
N VAL A 399 21.12 -26.19 -16.39
CA VAL A 399 20.25 -25.72 -17.48
C VAL A 399 19.93 -24.24 -17.26
N PRO A 400 20.21 -23.34 -18.23
CA PRO A 400 19.84 -21.94 -18.12
C PRO A 400 18.30 -21.75 -18.17
N ASP A 401 17.80 -20.70 -17.51
CA ASP A 401 16.36 -20.45 -17.37
C ASP A 401 15.63 -20.23 -18.71
N SER A 402 16.38 -19.91 -19.77
CA SER A 402 15.89 -19.76 -21.15
C SER A 402 15.43 -21.08 -21.80
N LEU A 403 15.85 -22.24 -21.29
CA LEU A 403 15.37 -23.55 -21.76
C LEU A 403 14.11 -24.03 -21.02
N ILE A 404 13.66 -23.31 -19.98
CA ILE A 404 12.36 -23.53 -19.33
C ILE A 404 11.31 -22.64 -20.03
N ASP A 405 11.08 -22.96 -21.31
CA ASP A 405 10.01 -22.41 -22.13
C ASP A 405 8.65 -23.04 -21.74
N PRO A 406 7.49 -22.36 -21.87
CA PRO A 406 6.18 -22.95 -21.64
C PRO A 406 5.92 -24.30 -22.31
N GLU A 407 6.42 -24.55 -23.53
CA GLU A 407 6.25 -25.82 -24.25
C GLU A 407 7.42 -26.81 -24.06
N ALA A 408 8.46 -26.45 -23.27
CA ALA A 408 9.53 -27.38 -22.94
C ALA A 408 8.98 -28.58 -22.15
N LEU A 409 9.33 -29.80 -22.56
CA LEU A 409 8.82 -31.02 -21.92
C LEU A 409 9.66 -31.37 -20.70
N ILE A 410 9.03 -31.33 -19.53
CA ILE A 410 9.58 -31.81 -18.26
C ILE A 410 9.35 -33.33 -18.21
N VAL A 411 10.42 -34.10 -18.22
CA VAL A 411 10.44 -35.57 -18.25
C VAL A 411 10.76 -36.13 -16.86
N ARG A 412 10.19 -37.26 -16.45
CA ARG A 412 10.61 -37.97 -15.23
C ARG A 412 12.06 -38.45 -15.37
N GLY A 413 12.86 -38.37 -14.30
CA GLY A 413 14.27 -38.78 -14.32
C GLY A 413 14.49 -40.24 -14.75
N GLU A 414 13.62 -41.15 -14.33
CA GLU A 414 13.61 -42.58 -14.72
C GLU A 414 13.53 -42.78 -16.25
N VAL A 415 12.69 -41.98 -16.92
CA VAL A 415 12.50 -42.04 -18.39
C VAL A 415 13.67 -41.37 -19.10
N ALA A 416 14.16 -40.24 -18.59
CA ALA A 416 15.32 -39.54 -19.15
C ALA A 416 16.61 -40.36 -19.06
N GLU A 417 16.80 -41.13 -17.97
CA GLU A 417 17.91 -42.07 -17.82
C GLU A 417 17.76 -43.27 -18.77
N GLY A 418 16.55 -43.80 -18.94
CA GLY A 418 16.26 -44.88 -19.88
C GLY A 418 16.49 -44.51 -21.35
N GLU A 419 16.13 -43.29 -21.76
CA GLU A 419 16.38 -42.80 -23.14
C GLU A 419 17.88 -42.61 -23.42
N LEU A 420 18.64 -42.06 -22.47
CA LEU A 420 20.09 -41.91 -22.61
C LEU A 420 20.81 -43.27 -22.66
N ALA A 421 20.42 -44.21 -21.82
CA ALA A 421 20.96 -45.57 -21.85
C ALA A 421 20.65 -46.33 -23.15
N GLN A 422 19.54 -46.01 -23.83
CA GLN A 422 19.23 -46.56 -25.16
C GLN A 422 20.02 -45.87 -26.28
N ALA A 423 20.28 -44.57 -26.16
CA ALA A 423 21.09 -43.82 -27.13
C ALA A 423 22.59 -44.20 -27.11
N GLU A 424 23.10 -44.73 -25.98
CA GLU A 424 24.48 -45.19 -25.84
C GLU A 424 24.74 -46.63 -26.35
N VAL A 425 23.72 -47.35 -26.85
CA VAL A 425 23.89 -48.70 -27.42
C VAL A 425 24.52 -48.61 -28.82
N PRO A 426 25.75 -49.11 -29.07
CA PRO A 426 26.42 -48.89 -30.34
C PRO A 426 25.80 -49.69 -31.50
N GLN A 427 25.34 -48.99 -32.54
CA GLN A 427 25.07 -49.62 -33.83
C GLN A 427 26.39 -49.96 -34.52
N ALA A 428 26.64 -51.25 -34.76
CA ALA A 428 27.86 -51.72 -35.41
C ALA A 428 27.83 -51.40 -36.92
N LEU A 429 28.85 -50.68 -37.39
CA LEU A 429 29.11 -50.42 -38.81
C LEU A 429 30.08 -51.49 -39.38
N PRO A 430 29.84 -52.00 -40.60
CA PRO A 430 30.81 -52.85 -41.30
C PRO A 430 31.95 -52.02 -41.93
N GLU A 431 33.09 -52.66 -42.15
CA GLU A 431 34.38 -52.03 -42.47
C GLU A 431 34.56 -51.63 -43.95
N ALA A 432 35.48 -50.69 -44.18
CA ALA A 432 36.13 -50.45 -45.46
C ALA A 432 37.63 -50.14 -45.24
N PRO A 433 38.58 -50.76 -45.97
CA PRO A 433 39.99 -50.78 -45.57
C PRO A 433 40.86 -49.62 -46.10
N GLU A 434 41.70 -49.12 -45.19
CA GLU A 434 43.06 -48.55 -45.25
C GLU A 434 43.71 -48.08 -46.58
N GLY A 435 44.48 -46.98 -46.47
CA GLY A 435 45.28 -46.39 -47.55
C GLY A 435 46.31 -45.34 -47.11
N GLU A 436 47.06 -45.61 -46.02
CA GLU A 436 48.21 -44.81 -45.55
C GLU A 436 49.41 -44.82 -46.54
N PRO A 437 50.47 -43.98 -46.45
CA PRO A 437 50.79 -42.89 -45.50
C PRO A 437 51.45 -41.65 -46.22
N ARG A 438 52.37 -40.78 -45.72
CA ARG A 438 53.14 -40.61 -44.45
C ARG A 438 53.65 -39.15 -44.30
N VAL A 439 54.28 -38.83 -43.16
CA VAL A 439 55.05 -37.58 -42.86
C VAL A 439 56.55 -37.91 -42.68
N PRO A 440 57.51 -36.95 -42.65
CA PRO A 440 58.01 -36.49 -41.33
C PRO A 440 58.74 -35.10 -41.22
N ARG A 441 58.39 -34.32 -40.17
CA ARG A 441 59.27 -33.60 -39.18
C ARG A 441 60.30 -32.53 -39.69
N VAL A 442 60.71 -31.50 -38.91
CA VAL A 442 61.45 -31.48 -37.61
C VAL A 442 60.97 -30.36 -36.65
N ARG A 443 61.47 -30.38 -35.40
CA ARG A 443 61.18 -29.55 -34.20
C ARG A 443 61.73 -28.10 -34.30
N ALA A 444 61.07 -27.06 -33.75
CA ALA A 444 61.17 -26.46 -32.38
C ALA A 444 62.59 -25.97 -31.98
N SER A 445 62.81 -24.86 -31.25
CA SER A 445 61.98 -23.87 -30.51
C SER A 445 62.57 -22.43 -30.73
N ASP A 446 62.15 -21.27 -30.17
CA ASP A 446 61.77 -20.87 -28.81
C ASP A 446 60.99 -19.51 -28.73
N GLU A 447 60.75 -19.04 -27.51
CA GLU A 447 59.88 -17.92 -27.07
C GLU A 447 60.11 -16.53 -27.72
N SER A 448 59.01 -15.85 -28.07
CA SER A 448 58.73 -14.49 -27.56
C SER A 448 57.26 -14.08 -27.79
N ALA A 449 56.79 -13.13 -26.98
CA ALA A 449 55.57 -12.34 -27.17
C ALA A 449 55.96 -10.84 -27.13
N PRO A 450 55.08 -9.83 -27.36
CA PRO A 450 53.61 -9.88 -27.52
C PRO A 450 53.05 -8.87 -28.58
N ARG A 451 51.75 -8.49 -28.47
CA ARG A 451 51.13 -7.17 -28.83
C ARG A 451 50.54 -6.90 -30.24
N SER A 452 49.77 -7.80 -30.84
CA SER A 452 48.50 -7.39 -31.50
C SER A 452 47.57 -8.57 -31.79
N LEU A 453 46.27 -8.29 -31.91
CA LEU A 453 45.20 -9.23 -32.29
C LEU A 453 44.46 -8.64 -33.50
N ARG A 454 44.11 -9.48 -34.47
CA ARG A 454 43.21 -9.10 -35.58
C ARG A 454 42.40 -10.31 -36.02
N LEU A 455 41.14 -10.38 -35.59
CA LEU A 455 40.20 -11.43 -35.98
C LEU A 455 39.24 -10.90 -37.04
N ARG A 456 39.04 -11.66 -38.11
CA ARG A 456 37.88 -11.53 -39.01
C ARG A 456 36.86 -12.58 -38.58
N LEU A 457 35.61 -12.16 -38.34
CA LEU A 457 34.51 -13.05 -37.99
C LEU A 457 33.57 -13.15 -39.18
N HIS A 458 33.38 -14.37 -39.68
CA HIS A 458 32.40 -14.68 -40.73
C HIS A 458 31.11 -15.11 -40.03
N ILE A 459 30.00 -14.40 -40.25
CA ILE A 459 28.74 -14.65 -39.53
C ILE A 459 27.57 -14.75 -40.52
N PRO A 460 26.74 -15.81 -40.46
CA PRO A 460 25.51 -15.91 -41.24
C PRO A 460 24.49 -14.81 -40.91
N TRP A 461 23.78 -14.33 -41.93
CA TRP A 461 22.80 -13.23 -41.87
C TRP A 461 21.69 -13.46 -40.82
N ASP A 462 21.30 -14.72 -40.64
CA ASP A 462 20.28 -15.20 -39.70
C ASP A 462 20.57 -14.93 -38.21
N ARG A 463 21.80 -14.55 -37.82
CA ARG A 463 22.17 -14.28 -36.41
C ARG A 463 22.38 -12.80 -36.06
N LEU A 464 22.03 -11.88 -36.96
CA LEU A 464 22.26 -10.44 -36.75
C LEU A 464 21.54 -9.88 -35.50
N ALA A 465 20.34 -10.39 -35.20
CA ALA A 465 19.55 -9.98 -34.03
C ALA A 465 20.17 -10.40 -32.69
N ASP A 466 20.89 -11.52 -32.67
CA ASP A 466 21.56 -12.03 -31.46
C ASP A 466 22.79 -11.19 -31.12
N ILE A 467 23.50 -10.67 -32.12
CA ILE A 467 24.60 -9.71 -31.93
C ILE A 467 24.04 -8.40 -31.36
N GLN A 468 22.90 -7.91 -31.88
CA GLN A 468 22.28 -6.69 -31.38
C GLN A 468 21.92 -6.79 -29.89
N ARG A 469 21.37 -7.93 -29.45
CA ARG A 469 20.94 -8.16 -28.07
C ARG A 469 22.07 -8.60 -27.13
N GLY A 470 22.96 -9.47 -27.58
CA GLY A 470 24.00 -10.10 -26.76
C GLY A 470 25.35 -9.37 -26.75
N VAL A 471 25.63 -8.51 -27.74
CA VAL A 471 26.92 -7.82 -27.86
C VAL A 471 26.76 -6.30 -27.87
N ILE A 472 25.88 -5.76 -28.73
CA ILE A 472 25.73 -4.30 -28.88
C ILE A 472 25.01 -3.68 -27.66
N LEU A 473 23.92 -4.29 -27.18
CA LEU A 473 23.19 -3.78 -26.01
C LEU A 473 24.06 -3.68 -24.74
N PRO A 474 24.82 -4.73 -24.33
CA PRO A 474 25.69 -4.64 -23.16
C PRO A 474 26.81 -3.61 -23.33
N LEU A 475 27.53 -3.61 -24.46
CA LEU A 475 28.64 -2.67 -24.68
C LEU A 475 28.18 -1.21 -24.73
N LYS A 476 26.94 -0.93 -25.16
CA LYS A 476 26.33 0.41 -25.12
C LYS A 476 26.11 0.93 -23.69
N GLY A 477 26.05 0.06 -22.69
CA GLY A 477 25.93 0.45 -21.28
C GLY A 477 27.25 0.93 -20.65
N GLU A 478 28.39 0.44 -21.14
CA GLU A 478 29.69 0.59 -20.46
C GLU A 478 30.76 1.34 -21.29
N SER A 479 30.54 1.53 -22.60
CA SER A 479 31.52 2.13 -23.52
C SER A 479 31.33 3.64 -23.72
N LYS A 480 32.41 4.44 -23.61
CA LYS A 480 32.36 5.90 -23.86
C LYS A 480 32.42 6.31 -25.35
N ARG A 481 32.86 5.42 -26.24
CA ARG A 481 32.79 5.54 -27.70
C ARG A 481 32.65 4.14 -28.25
N LEU A 482 31.67 3.91 -29.12
CA LEU A 482 31.43 2.65 -29.80
C LEU A 482 31.32 2.97 -31.29
N GLU A 483 32.24 2.44 -32.09
CA GLU A 483 32.24 2.60 -33.54
C GLU A 483 32.03 1.22 -34.17
N LEU A 484 31.14 1.19 -35.17
CA LEU A 484 30.69 -0.04 -35.83
C LEU A 484 30.80 0.17 -37.34
N GLU A 485 31.94 -0.25 -37.90
CA GLU A 485 32.18 -0.26 -39.33
C GLU A 485 31.60 -1.56 -39.93
N ILE A 486 30.67 -1.44 -40.88
CA ILE A 486 29.99 -2.57 -41.51
C ILE A 486 30.35 -2.60 -42.99
N THR A 487 31.39 -3.33 -43.34
CA THR A 487 31.71 -3.65 -44.75
C THR A 487 30.77 -4.75 -45.25
N ILE A 488 30.05 -4.50 -46.34
CA ILE A 488 29.17 -5.48 -46.99
C ILE A 488 29.75 -5.80 -48.36
N GLU A 489 30.49 -6.91 -48.46
CA GLU A 489 30.90 -7.50 -49.73
C GLU A 489 29.83 -8.51 -50.17
N ALA A 490 29.39 -8.43 -51.44
CA ALA A 490 28.36 -9.31 -51.98
C ALA A 490 28.65 -9.65 -53.44
N GLU A 491 29.02 -10.91 -53.70
CA GLU A 491 29.04 -11.49 -55.06
C GLU A 491 27.66 -12.09 -55.38
N ALA A 492 27.24 -11.96 -56.64
CA ALA A 492 26.03 -12.58 -57.16
C ALA A 492 26.32 -13.34 -58.46
N LEU A 493 25.62 -14.47 -58.66
CA LEU A 493 25.76 -15.32 -59.84
C LEU A 493 25.16 -14.69 -61.12
N GLU A 494 24.28 -13.70 -60.96
CA GLU A 494 23.75 -12.84 -62.02
C GLU A 494 23.79 -11.38 -61.54
N ALA A 495 23.82 -10.42 -62.47
CA ALA A 495 24.01 -9.01 -62.15
C ALA A 495 22.89 -8.45 -61.25
N PHE A 496 23.26 -7.70 -60.21
CA PHE A 496 22.32 -7.03 -59.32
C PHE A 496 21.38 -6.09 -60.10
N THR A 497 20.08 -6.27 -59.92
CA THR A 497 19.08 -5.43 -60.59
C THR A 497 19.10 -4.00 -60.07
N GLU A 498 19.07 -3.04 -61.01
CA GLU A 498 19.15 -1.60 -60.73
C GLU A 498 18.10 -1.12 -59.72
N SER A 499 16.86 -1.64 -59.80
CA SER A 499 15.81 -1.36 -58.81
C SER A 499 16.11 -1.87 -57.41
N THR A 500 16.88 -2.95 -57.24
CA THR A 500 17.31 -3.43 -55.93
C THR A 500 18.39 -2.52 -55.33
N LEU A 501 19.37 -2.10 -56.13
CA LEU A 501 20.44 -1.20 -55.66
C LEU A 501 19.90 0.22 -55.39
N GLU A 502 19.09 0.77 -56.29
CA GLU A 502 18.58 2.15 -56.18
C GLU A 502 17.43 2.26 -55.17
N GLN A 503 16.34 1.51 -55.38
CA GLN A 503 15.07 1.71 -54.66
C GLN A 503 15.01 1.02 -53.30
N LYS A 504 15.93 0.08 -53.02
CA LYS A 504 16.02 -0.60 -51.72
C LYS A 504 17.31 -0.28 -50.98
N VAL A 505 18.48 -0.46 -51.59
CA VAL A 505 19.75 -0.25 -50.87
C VAL A 505 20.04 1.24 -50.66
N ARG A 506 20.26 2.01 -51.75
CA ARG A 506 20.60 3.44 -51.68
C ARG A 506 19.52 4.27 -50.98
N GLU A 507 18.24 3.99 -51.24
CA GLU A 507 17.14 4.69 -50.57
C GLU A 507 17.08 4.42 -49.05
N THR A 508 17.27 3.17 -48.61
CA THR A 508 17.35 2.87 -47.16
C THR A 508 18.56 3.55 -46.50
N LEU A 509 19.72 3.59 -47.17
CA LEU A 509 20.92 4.26 -46.66
C LEU A 509 20.70 5.78 -46.48
N ARG A 510 20.01 6.43 -47.44
CA ARG A 510 19.60 7.85 -47.32
C ARG A 510 18.65 8.07 -46.16
N GLN A 511 17.63 7.22 -45.99
CA GLN A 511 16.65 7.34 -44.91
C GLN A 511 17.26 7.13 -43.51
N LEU A 512 18.35 6.36 -43.42
CA LEU A 512 19.13 6.17 -42.19
C LEU A 512 20.17 7.28 -41.93
N GLY A 513 20.41 8.18 -42.89
CA GLY A 513 21.33 9.32 -42.74
C GLY A 513 22.80 8.94 -42.58
N VAL A 514 23.22 7.80 -43.15
CA VAL A 514 24.58 7.27 -43.04
C VAL A 514 25.45 7.77 -44.20
N GLU A 515 26.72 8.12 -43.95
CA GLU A 515 27.71 8.35 -45.00
C GLU A 515 28.26 7.01 -45.51
N TRP A 516 28.27 6.79 -46.84
CA TRP A 516 28.84 5.60 -47.47
C TRP A 516 29.74 5.97 -48.65
N SER A 517 30.68 5.07 -48.96
CA SER A 517 31.42 5.05 -50.22
C SER A 517 31.05 3.79 -51.01
N GLU A 518 31.09 3.88 -52.34
CA GLU A 518 30.83 2.75 -53.23
C GLU A 518 31.94 2.66 -54.30
N GLU A 519 32.65 1.53 -54.37
CA GLU A 519 33.45 1.15 -55.53
C GLU A 519 32.72 0.04 -56.30
N LEU A 520 32.17 0.39 -57.46
CA LEU A 520 31.69 -0.59 -58.45
C LEU A 520 32.88 -1.08 -59.28
N LYS A 521 32.95 -2.39 -59.53
CA LYS A 521 33.96 -3.07 -60.37
C LYS A 521 33.29 -4.07 -61.30
#